data_AF-Q00084-F1
#
_entry.id   AF-Q00084-F1
#
_cell.length_a   1.000
_cell.length_b   1.000
_cell.length_c   1.000
_cell.angle_alpha   90.00
_cell.angle_beta   90.00
_cell.angle_gamma   90.00
#
_symmetry.space_group_name_H-M   'P 1'
#
loop_
_entity.id
_entity.type
_entity.pdbx_description
1 polymer ?
#
loop_
_entity_poly.entity_id
_entity_poly.type
_entity_poly.pdbx_seq_one_letter_code
_entity_poly.pdbx_strand_id
1 'polypeptide(L)'
;SSRSHAIFQVHIRITERKTDTKRTVKLSMIDLAGSERAASTKGIGVRFKEGATINKSLLALGNCINKLADALKHIPYRDSNLTRILKDSLGGNCRTLMVANVSMSSLTYEDTYNTLKY
;
A
#
# COMPACT_ATOMS: atom_id res chain seq x y z
N SER A 1 -13.10 7.14 -8.29
CA SER A 1 -11.75 7.70 -8.10
C SER A 1 -10.79 6.52 -7.99
N SER A 2 -9.94 6.24 -8.99
CA SER A 2 -9.07 5.04 -9.03
C SER A 2 -7.58 5.37 -9.08
N ARG A 3 -7.22 6.66 -8.98
CA ARG A 3 -5.89 7.18 -9.36
C ARG A 3 -5.08 7.80 -8.23
N SER A 4 -5.51 7.57 -7.00
CA SER A 4 -4.84 8.07 -5.81
C SER A 4 -4.97 7.03 -4.71
N HIS A 5 -3.93 6.89 -3.89
CA HIS A 5 -4.01 6.10 -2.65
C HIS A 5 -4.68 6.94 -1.57
N ALA A 6 -5.65 6.38 -0.87
CA ALA A 6 -6.25 7.00 0.31
C ALA A 6 -5.72 6.32 1.57
N ILE A 7 -5.34 7.13 2.56
CA ILE A 7 -4.84 6.65 3.86
C ILE A 7 -5.72 7.26 4.93
N PHE A 8 -6.38 6.40 5.71
CA PHE A 8 -7.19 6.79 6.84
C PHE A 8 -6.61 6.18 8.12
N GLN A 9 -6.30 7.02 9.11
CA GLN A 9 -5.64 6.59 10.33
C GLN A 9 -6.45 6.99 11.56
N VAL A 10 -6.67 6.03 12.45
CA VAL A 10 -7.29 6.23 13.75
C VAL A 10 -6.23 6.03 14.83
N HIS A 11 -5.97 7.08 15.59
CA HIS A 11 -5.06 7.06 16.73
C HIS A 11 -5.85 6.97 18.03
N ILE A 12 -5.65 5.90 18.79
CA ILE A 12 -6.33 5.67 20.07
C ILE A 12 -5.29 5.85 21.17
N ARG A 13 -5.55 6.78 22.09
CA ARG A 13 -4.76 6.97 23.31
C ARG A 13 -5.56 6.44 24.49
N ILE A 14 -4.97 5.50 25.23
CA ILE A 14 -5.59 4.82 26.36
C ILE A 14 -4.77 5.15 27.60
N THR A 15 -5.44 5.61 28.65
CA THR A 15 -4.83 5.82 29.97
C THR A 15 -5.57 4.95 30.99
N GLU A 16 -4.86 4.01 31.60
CA GLU A 16 -5.41 3.12 32.62
C GLU A 16 -5.38 3.82 33.98
N ARG A 17 -6.55 4.16 34.54
CA ARG A 17 -6.65 4.99 35.76
C ARG A 17 -6.00 4.37 37.00
N LYS A 18 -5.94 3.04 37.10
CA LYS A 18 -5.41 2.35 38.28
C LYS A 18 -3.89 2.31 38.32
N THR A 19 -3.25 2.30 37.15
CA THR A 19 -1.79 2.12 37.00
C THR A 19 -1.10 3.36 36.43
N ASP A 20 -1.88 4.37 36.02
CA ASP A 20 -1.48 5.50 35.17
C ASP A 20 -0.75 5.07 33.86
N THR A 21 -0.93 3.81 33.43
CA THR A 21 -0.29 3.30 32.23
C THR A 21 -0.91 3.93 30.99
N LYS A 22 -0.07 4.50 30.13
CA LYS A 22 -0.47 5.10 28.85
C LYS A 22 -0.12 4.18 27.70
N ARG A 23 -1.09 3.91 26.83
CA ARG A 23 -0.91 3.14 25.58
C ARG A 23 -1.41 3.96 24.40
N THR A 24 -0.68 3.90 23.29
CA THR A 24 -1.11 4.48 22.01
C THR A 24 -1.20 3.37 20.99
N VAL A 25 -2.34 3.29 20.30
CA VAL A 25 -2.60 2.33 19.23
C VAL A 25 -2.89 3.10 17.95
N LYS A 26 -2.36 2.64 16.83
CA LYS A 26 -2.66 3.18 15.50
C LYS A 26 -3.31 2.10 14.64
N LEU A 27 -4.53 2.37 14.21
CA LEU A 27 -5.19 1.61 13.15
C LEU A 27 -5.05 2.39 11.84
N SER A 28 -4.54 1.74 10.79
CA SER A 28 -4.42 2.34 9.46
C SER A 28 -5.25 1.54 8.47
N MET A 29 -6.11 2.22 7.72
CA MET A 29 -6.88 1.67 6.60
C MET A 29 -6.40 2.36 5.33
N ILE A 30 -5.91 1.57 4.37
CA ILE A 30 -5.29 2.06 3.15
C ILE A 30 -6.09 1.53 1.98
N ASP A 31 -6.64 2.42 1.17
CA ASP A 31 -7.23 2.11 -0.13
C ASP A 31 -6.21 2.45 -1.22
N LEU A 32 -5.77 1.42 -1.95
CA LEU A 32 -4.73 1.55 -2.95
C LEU A 32 -5.35 1.90 -4.30
N ALA A 33 -4.71 2.81 -5.02
CA ALA A 33 -5.05 3.09 -6.41
C ALA A 33 -4.93 1.81 -7.26
N GLY A 34 -5.69 1.77 -8.36
CA GLY A 34 -5.67 0.65 -9.28
C GLY A 34 -4.27 0.42 -9.86
N SER A 35 -3.93 -0.85 -10.06
CA SER A 35 -2.64 -1.32 -10.58
C SER A 35 -2.60 -1.43 -12.10
N GLU A 36 -3.65 -0.96 -12.78
CA GLU A 36 -3.75 -1.05 -14.24
C GLU A 36 -2.59 -0.33 -14.93
N ARG A 37 -2.12 -0.92 -16.03
CA ARG A 37 -0.97 -0.38 -16.77
C ARG A 37 -1.37 0.93 -17.45
N ALA A 38 -0.54 1.97 -17.31
CA ALA A 38 -0.75 3.23 -18.04
C ALA A 38 -0.85 3.02 -19.57
N ALA A 39 -0.19 2.00 -20.12
CA ALA A 39 -0.22 1.65 -21.54
C ALA A 39 -1.56 1.08 -22.05
N SER A 40 -2.38 0.45 -21.18
CA SER A 40 -3.72 -0.01 -21.57
C SER A 40 -4.71 1.16 -21.67
N THR A 41 -4.40 2.27 -21.01
CA THR A 41 -5.13 3.53 -21.19
C THR A 41 -4.52 4.30 -22.35
N LYS A 42 -5.31 4.68 -23.37
CA LYS A 42 -4.90 5.57 -24.48
C LYS A 42 -4.60 7.02 -24.03
N GLY A 43 -4.16 7.21 -22.78
CA GLY A 43 -3.96 8.51 -22.15
C GLY A 43 -2.65 9.13 -22.59
N ILE A 44 -2.71 10.20 -23.37
CA ILE A 44 -1.54 10.99 -23.76
C ILE A 44 -1.27 12.06 -22.69
N GLY A 45 0.00 12.37 -22.42
CA GLY A 45 0.42 13.50 -21.59
C GLY A 45 0.21 13.30 -20.09
N VAL A 46 -0.62 14.14 -19.46
CA VAL A 46 -0.81 14.20 -17.99
C VAL A 46 -1.29 12.87 -17.42
N ARG A 47 -2.21 12.20 -18.12
CA ARG A 47 -2.76 10.90 -17.69
C ARG A 47 -1.72 9.78 -17.67
N PHE A 48 -0.76 9.82 -18.59
CA PHE A 48 0.36 8.88 -18.60
C PHE A 48 1.28 9.09 -17.39
N LYS A 49 1.61 10.35 -17.07
CA LYS A 49 2.43 10.70 -15.89
C LYS A 49 1.77 10.30 -14.58
N GLU A 50 0.44 10.45 -14.49
CA GLU A 50 -0.35 10.03 -13.34
C GLU A 50 -0.28 8.50 -13.15
N GLY A 51 -0.55 7.73 -14.20
CA GLY A 51 -0.45 6.27 -14.18
C GLY A 51 0.96 5.76 -13.85
N ALA A 52 2.00 6.43 -14.35
CA ALA A 52 3.38 6.11 -14.02
C ALA A 52 3.69 6.34 -12.52
N THR A 53 3.12 7.40 -11.94
CA THR A 53 3.32 7.74 -10.51
C THR A 53 2.63 6.71 -9.60
N ILE A 54 1.41 6.30 -9.94
CA ILE A 54 0.68 5.24 -9.23
C ILE A 54 1.47 3.94 -9.24
N ASN A 55 1.87 3.49 -10.43
CA ASN A 55 2.64 2.25 -10.59
C ASN A 55 3.98 2.30 -9.84
N LYS A 56 4.66 3.46 -9.83
CA LYS A 56 5.88 3.65 -9.04
C LYS A 56 5.65 3.40 -7.54
N SER A 57 4.56 3.95 -6.98
CA SER A 57 4.24 3.74 -5.56
C SER A 57 3.85 2.31 -5.22
N LEU A 58 3.09 1.62 -6.09
CA LEU A 58 2.74 0.21 -5.91
C LEU A 58 3.95 -0.72 -6.03
N LEU A 59 4.86 -0.44 -6.98
CA LEU A 59 6.13 -1.17 -7.12
C LEU A 59 7.02 -0.99 -5.89
N ALA A 60 7.14 0.25 -5.39
CA ALA A 60 7.89 0.52 -4.17
C ALA A 60 7.32 -0.24 -2.96
N LEU A 61 5.98 -0.32 -2.86
CA LEU A 61 5.30 -1.08 -1.82
C LEU A 61 5.61 -2.59 -1.92
N GLY A 62 5.51 -3.17 -3.12
CA GLY A 62 5.80 -4.60 -3.34
C GLY A 62 7.27 -4.92 -3.02
N ASN A 63 8.20 -4.04 -3.42
CA ASN A 63 9.61 -4.16 -3.07
C ASN A 63 9.85 -4.10 -1.57
N CYS A 64 9.10 -3.28 -0.82
CA CYS A 64 9.22 -3.24 0.63
C CYS A 64 8.70 -4.54 1.27
N ILE A 65 7.53 -5.02 0.84
CA ILE A 65 6.91 -6.26 1.34
C ILE A 65 7.81 -7.47 1.08
N ASN A 66 8.31 -7.63 -0.16
CA ASN A 66 9.17 -8.75 -0.52
C ASN A 66 10.46 -8.76 0.31
N LYS A 67 11.13 -7.61 0.45
CA LYS A 67 12.35 -7.51 1.26
C LYS A 67 12.11 -7.73 2.76
N LEU A 68 10.92 -7.39 3.26
CA LEU A 68 10.51 -7.68 4.63
C LEU A 68 10.27 -9.18 4.83
N ALA A 69 9.62 -9.84 3.86
CA ALA A 69 9.42 -11.29 3.87
C ALA A 69 10.75 -12.05 3.85
N ASP A 70 11.73 -11.56 3.08
CA ASP A 70 13.10 -12.09 3.02
C ASP A 70 13.97 -11.71 4.24
N ALA A 71 13.41 -11.00 5.23
CA ALA A 71 14.10 -10.52 6.42
C ALA A 71 15.39 -9.71 6.15
N LEU A 72 15.42 -8.96 5.04
CA LEU A 72 16.60 -8.16 4.69
C LEU A 72 16.78 -6.97 5.64
N LYS A 73 18.03 -6.65 5.95
CA LYS A 73 18.39 -5.54 6.84
C LYS A 73 17.95 -4.17 6.31
N HIS A 74 18.01 -3.95 4.99
CA HIS A 74 17.68 -2.67 4.37
C HIS A 74 16.39 -2.77 3.55
N ILE A 75 15.36 -2.06 4.03
CA ILE A 75 14.07 -1.93 3.35
C ILE A 75 13.96 -0.52 2.74
N PRO A 76 13.72 -0.39 1.42
CA PRO A 76 13.80 0.88 0.69
C PRO A 76 12.52 1.71 0.83
N TYR A 77 12.08 2.00 2.07
CA TYR A 77 10.86 2.77 2.33
C TYR A 77 10.84 4.14 1.67
N ARG A 78 12.00 4.70 1.28
CA ARG A 78 12.14 6.03 0.69
C ARG A 78 11.79 6.10 -0.80
N ASP A 79 11.59 4.97 -1.47
CA ASP A 79 11.36 4.93 -2.92
C ASP A 79 10.01 5.55 -3.34
N SER A 80 9.07 5.68 -2.41
CA SER A 80 7.81 6.41 -2.60
C SER A 80 7.32 7.11 -1.33
N ASN A 81 6.49 8.15 -1.47
CA ASN A 81 5.85 8.78 -0.32
C ASN A 81 4.91 7.80 0.42
N LEU A 82 4.24 6.90 -0.30
CA LEU A 82 3.37 5.87 0.27
C LEU A 82 4.16 4.98 1.24
N THR A 83 5.25 4.39 0.80
CA THR A 83 6.09 3.51 1.61
C THR A 83 6.76 4.23 2.79
N ARG A 84 7.02 5.54 2.66
CA ARG A 84 7.51 6.36 3.78
C ARG A 84 6.46 6.52 4.87
N ILE A 85 5.21 6.79 4.49
CA ILE A 85 4.08 6.93 5.42
C ILE A 85 3.76 5.58 6.09
N LEU A 86 3.83 4.49 5.32
CA LEU A 86 3.50 3.15 5.79
C LEU A 86 4.66 2.40 6.45
N LYS A 87 5.82 3.03 6.64
CA LYS A 87 7.02 2.38 7.19
C LYS A 87 6.74 1.64 8.50
N ASP A 88 6.00 2.27 9.41
CA ASP A 88 5.64 1.71 10.71
C ASP A 88 4.43 0.76 10.65
N SER A 89 3.75 0.71 9.51
CA SER A 89 2.57 -0.12 9.26
C SER A 89 2.92 -1.38 8.45
N LEU A 90 4.11 -1.44 7.85
CA LEU A 90 4.64 -2.62 7.13
C LEU A 90 5.68 -3.39 7.96
N GLY A 91 6.38 -2.72 8.88
CA GLY A 91 7.37 -3.34 9.76
C GLY A 91 7.16 -2.97 11.23
N GLY A 92 8.05 -3.47 12.10
CA GLY A 92 8.00 -3.20 13.54
C GLY A 92 6.92 -4.02 14.25
N ASN A 93 6.19 -3.39 15.18
CA ASN A 93 5.16 -4.04 16.00
C ASN A 93 3.74 -3.89 15.40
N CYS A 94 3.62 -3.76 14.08
CA CYS A 94 2.33 -3.69 13.40
C CYS A 94 1.91 -5.08 12.93
N ARG A 95 0.61 -5.35 12.98
CA ARG A 95 0.01 -6.49 12.28
C ARG A 95 -0.60 -5.97 11.00
N THR A 96 -0.09 -6.42 9.88
CA THR A 96 -0.47 -5.93 8.56
C THR A 96 -1.23 -7.02 7.81
N LEU A 97 -2.36 -6.64 7.22
CA LEU A 97 -3.16 -7.50 6.35
C LEU A 97 -3.31 -6.78 5.00
N MET A 98 -3.05 -7.50 3.91
CA MET A 98 -3.35 -7.05 2.57
C MET A 98 -4.54 -7.86 2.04
N VAL A 99 -5.52 -7.16 1.46
CA VAL A 99 -6.67 -7.78 0.79
C VAL A 99 -6.50 -7.54 -0.71
N ALA A 100 -6.33 -8.62 -1.47
CA ALA A 100 -6.22 -8.57 -2.92
C ALA A 100 -7.60 -8.73 -3.55
N ASN A 101 -8.12 -7.66 -4.18
CA ASN A 101 -9.40 -7.70 -4.88
C ASN A 101 -9.19 -8.06 -6.35
N VAL A 102 -9.86 -9.11 -6.81
CA VAL A 102 -9.78 -9.61 -8.19
C VAL A 102 -11.17 -9.82 -8.79
N SER A 103 -11.23 -9.90 -10.12
CA SER A 103 -12.47 -10.13 -10.87
C SER A 103 -12.46 -11.54 -11.47
N MET A 104 -13.61 -12.19 -11.52
CA MET A 104 -13.78 -13.50 -12.16
C MET A 104 -13.96 -13.41 -13.69
N SER A 105 -14.04 -12.20 -14.25
CA SER A 105 -14.26 -12.00 -15.69
C SER A 105 -13.01 -12.31 -16.50
N SER A 106 -13.18 -13.06 -17.59
CA SER A 106 -12.11 -13.32 -18.57
C SER A 106 -11.59 -12.04 -19.23
N LEU A 107 -12.40 -10.98 -19.29
CA LEU A 107 -12.00 -9.68 -19.83
C LEU A 107 -10.91 -9.00 -19.00
N THR A 108 -10.81 -9.35 -17.72
CA THR A 108 -9.86 -8.80 -16.74
C THR A 108 -8.83 -9.83 -16.30
N TYR A 109 -8.59 -10.86 -17.13
CA TYR A 109 -7.67 -11.96 -16.81
C TYR A 109 -6.27 -11.45 -16.47
N GLU A 110 -5.72 -10.56 -17.30
CA GLU A 110 -4.38 -10.01 -17.10
C GLU A 110 -4.25 -9.23 -15.78
N ASP A 111 -5.24 -8.38 -15.44
CA ASP A 111 -5.22 -7.60 -14.20
C ASP A 111 -5.38 -8.50 -12.97
N THR A 112 -6.18 -9.56 -13.08
CA THR A 112 -6.35 -10.58 -12.04
C THR A 112 -5.05 -11.34 -11.82
N TYR A 113 -4.42 -11.81 -12.88
CA TYR A 113 -3.13 -12.50 -12.81
C TYR A 113 -2.03 -11.62 -12.20
N ASN A 114 -1.94 -10.36 -12.63
CA ASN A 114 -0.97 -9.41 -12.07
C ASN A 114 -1.21 -9.15 -10.58
N THR A 115 -2.47 -9.07 -10.14
CA THR A 115 -2.81 -8.89 -8.72
C THR A 115 -2.45 -10.11 -7.87
N LEU A 116 -2.64 -11.32 -8.39
CA LEU A 116 -2.28 -12.57 -7.68
C LEU A 116 -0.77 -12.82 -7.65
N LYS A 117 -0.03 -12.27 -8.62
CA LYS A 117 1.44 -12.36 -8.70
C LYS A 117 2.14 -11.33 -7.81
N TYR A 118 1.46 -10.23 -7.49
CA TYR A 118 1.98 -9.14 -6.67
C TYR A 118 2.37 -9.61 -5.26
#